data_AF-A0A960YCM2-F1
#
_entry.id   AF-A0A960YCM2-F1
#
_cell.length_a   1.000
_cell.length_b   1.000
_cell.length_c   1.000
_cell.angle_alpha   90.00
_cell.angle_beta   90.00
_cell.angle_gamma   90.00
#
_symmetry.space_group_name_H-M   'P 1'
#
loop_
_entity.id
_entity.type
_entity.pdbx_description
1 polymer ?
#
loop_
_entity_poly.entity_id
_entity_poly.type
_entity_poly.pdbx_seq_one_letter_code
_entity_poly.pdbx_strand_id
1 'polypeptide(L)'
;MDKIKKYSEAIIKLIRDYGKFSPVNRPDTETQVIIDAINHHYLIYLVGWKDEDTRIHDCYLHIDIKEDGKIWIQYNGFDRDMEEEFEELGIDNNDVVLGFYSESYREMLTL
;
A
#
# COMPACT_ATOMS: atom_id res chain seq x y z
N MET A 1 -18.39 9.75 1.47
CA MET A 1 -18.83 8.38 1.13
C MET A 1 -18.45 8.00 -0.29
N ASP A 2 -18.84 8.76 -1.32
CA ASP A 2 -18.53 8.39 -2.72
C ASP A 2 -17.03 8.36 -3.05
N LYS A 3 -16.25 9.31 -2.51
CA LYS A 3 -14.79 9.36 -2.66
C LYS A 3 -14.09 8.15 -2.04
N ILE A 4 -14.39 7.85 -0.77
CA ILE A 4 -13.85 6.67 -0.07
C ILE A 4 -14.19 5.40 -0.84
N LYS A 5 -15.43 5.27 -1.34
CA LYS A 5 -15.85 4.12 -2.13
C LYS A 5 -15.02 3.99 -3.42
N LYS A 6 -14.89 5.08 -4.19
CA LYS A 6 -14.07 5.13 -5.41
C LYS A 6 -12.62 4.72 -5.12
N TYR A 7 -12.01 5.31 -4.08
CA TYR A 7 -10.62 5.03 -3.71
C TYR A 7 -10.46 3.60 -3.19
N SER A 8 -11.43 3.09 -2.41
CA SER A 8 -11.43 1.70 -1.95
C SER A 8 -11.44 0.72 -3.13
N GLU A 9 -12.32 0.95 -4.12
CA GLU A 9 -12.38 0.11 -5.34
C GLU A 9 -11.06 0.14 -6.12
N ALA A 10 -10.46 1.33 -6.29
CA ALA A 10 -9.17 1.50 -6.94
C ALA A 10 -8.03 0.78 -6.20
N ILE A 11 -7.92 0.97 -4.89
CA ILE A 11 -6.87 0.37 -4.05
C ILE A 11 -7.03 -1.15 -3.96
N ILE A 12 -8.26 -1.67 -3.86
CA ILE A 12 -8.52 -3.11 -3.90
C ILE A 12 -8.06 -3.70 -5.23
N LYS A 13 -8.32 -3.03 -6.36
CA LYS A 13 -7.84 -3.47 -7.67
C LYS A 13 -6.31 -3.50 -7.70
N LEU A 14 -5.66 -2.40 -7.30
CA LEU A 14 -4.20 -2.29 -7.25
C LEU A 14 -3.56 -3.43 -6.43
N ILE A 15 -4.03 -3.64 -5.20
CA ILE A 15 -3.48 -4.64 -4.29
C ILE A 15 -3.72 -6.06 -4.81
N ARG A 16 -4.88 -6.34 -5.42
CA ARG A 16 -5.12 -7.65 -6.05
C ARG A 16 -4.25 -7.87 -7.28
N ASP A 17 -3.94 -6.82 -8.04
CA ASP A 17 -3.07 -6.92 -9.21
C ASP A 17 -1.62 -7.16 -8.79
N TYR A 18 -1.12 -6.44 -7.79
CA TYR A 18 0.21 -6.67 -7.22
C TYR A 18 0.32 -8.01 -6.49
N GLY A 19 -0.75 -8.42 -5.79
CA GLY A 19 -0.82 -9.67 -5.05
C GLY A 19 -0.72 -10.94 -5.91
N LYS A 20 -0.80 -10.83 -7.25
CA LYS A 20 -0.60 -11.95 -8.19
C LYS A 20 0.86 -12.37 -8.32
N PHE A 21 1.79 -11.54 -7.85
CA PHE A 21 3.22 -11.73 -8.05
C PHE A 21 3.93 -11.82 -6.69
N SER A 22 4.92 -12.71 -6.61
CA SER A 22 5.91 -12.66 -5.53
C SER A 22 7.00 -11.65 -5.91
N PRO A 23 7.49 -10.83 -4.97
CA PRO A 23 8.60 -9.92 -5.25
C PRO A 23 9.83 -10.68 -5.74
N VAL A 24 10.49 -10.16 -6.78
CA VAL A 24 11.66 -10.82 -7.41
C VAL A 24 12.80 -11.03 -6.41
N ASN A 25 12.94 -10.13 -5.43
CA ASN A 25 13.95 -10.22 -4.37
C ASN A 25 13.57 -11.20 -3.24
N ARG A 26 12.36 -11.77 -3.27
CA ARG A 26 11.82 -12.68 -2.25
C ARG A 26 10.97 -13.79 -2.90
N PRO A 27 11.55 -14.59 -3.81
CA PRO A 27 10.80 -15.53 -4.66
C PRO A 27 10.13 -16.67 -3.87
N ASP A 28 10.68 -17.05 -2.72
CA ASP A 28 10.20 -18.15 -1.88
C ASP A 28 9.18 -17.70 -0.82
N THR A 29 8.43 -16.63 -1.11
CA THR A 29 7.36 -16.12 -0.25
C THR A 29 5.99 -16.29 -0.89
N GLU A 30 5.02 -16.65 -0.05
CA GLU A 30 3.61 -16.53 -0.33
C GLU A 30 3.19 -15.06 -0.20
N THR A 31 2.61 -14.51 -1.26
CA THR A 31 2.00 -13.18 -1.24
C THR A 31 0.54 -13.30 -0.76
N GLN A 32 0.24 -12.70 0.38
CA GLN A 32 -1.09 -12.65 0.98
C GLN A 32 -1.72 -11.28 0.78
N VAL A 33 -2.93 -11.26 0.19
CA VAL A 33 -3.74 -10.04 0.06
C VAL A 33 -4.72 -9.99 1.24
N ILE A 34 -4.59 -8.93 2.05
CA ILE A 34 -5.44 -8.70 3.23
C ILE A 34 -6.26 -7.45 2.98
N ILE A 35 -7.58 -7.60 2.95
CA ILE A 35 -8.53 -6.50 2.69
C ILE A 35 -9.53 -6.44 3.83
N ASP A 36 -9.46 -5.35 4.60
CA ASP A 36 -10.53 -4.92 5.49
C ASP A 36 -11.25 -3.74 4.83
N ALA A 37 -12.29 -4.06 4.06
CA ALA A 37 -13.07 -3.05 3.35
C ALA A 37 -13.98 -2.22 4.29
N ILE A 38 -14.24 -2.69 5.51
CA ILE A 38 -15.08 -2.00 6.48
C ILE A 38 -14.28 -0.90 7.17
N ASN A 39 -13.05 -1.21 7.61
CA ASN A 39 -12.16 -0.26 8.28
C ASN A 39 -11.17 0.42 7.33
N HIS A 40 -11.21 0.05 6.04
CA HIS A 40 -10.38 0.59 4.97
C HIS A 40 -8.87 0.39 5.18
N HIS A 41 -8.48 -0.84 5.55
CA HIS A 41 -7.09 -1.28 5.62
C HIS A 41 -6.82 -2.29 4.50
N TYR A 42 -5.80 -2.02 3.70
CA TYR A 42 -5.45 -2.85 2.55
C TYR A 42 -3.97 -3.15 2.55
N LEU A 43 -3.62 -4.44 2.59
CA LEU A 43 -2.24 -4.88 2.75
C LEU A 43 -1.86 -5.96 1.73
N ILE A 44 -0.58 -5.94 1.39
CA ILE A 44 0.15 -7.08 0.84
C ILE A 44 1.11 -7.54 1.93
N TYR A 45 0.99 -8.80 2.33
CA TYR A 45 1.83 -9.41 3.36
C TYR A 45 2.61 -10.56 2.75
N LEU A 46 3.86 -10.75 3.19
CA LEU A 46 4.72 -11.83 2.69
C LEU A 46 4.97 -12.84 3.79
N VAL A 47 4.75 -14.11 3.45
CA VAL A 47 4.88 -15.24 4.37
C VAL A 47 5.77 -16.29 3.71
N GLY A 48 6.96 -16.51 4.23
CA GLY A 48 7.89 -17.46 3.60
C GLY A 48 9.23 -17.51 4.29
N TRP A 49 10.25 -17.88 3.55
CA TRP A 49 11.63 -17.96 4.03
C TRP A 49 12.54 -17.40 2.97
N LYS A 50 13.61 -16.71 3.38
CA LYS A 50 14.67 -16.29 2.46
C LYS A 50 15.70 -17.40 2.24
N ASP A 51 15.95 -18.15 3.30
CA ASP A 51 16.89 -19.27 3.43
C ASP A 51 16.45 -20.14 4.62
N GLU A 52 17.23 -21.17 4.98
CA GLU A 52 16.87 -22.16 6.02
C GLU A 52 16.63 -21.55 7.41
N ASP A 53 17.23 -20.39 7.72
CA ASP A 53 17.21 -19.78 9.06
C ASP A 53 16.52 -18.41 9.10
N THR A 54 16.19 -17.81 7.95
CA THR A 54 15.62 -16.46 7.86
C THR A 54 14.14 -16.47 7.48
N ARG A 55 13.28 -16.33 8.48
CA ARG A 55 11.83 -16.20 8.29
C ARG A 55 11.48 -14.86 7.63
N ILE A 56 10.64 -14.90 6.60
CA ILE A 56 9.93 -13.73 6.07
C ILE A 56 8.49 -13.76 6.60
N HIS A 57 8.14 -12.71 7.33
CA HIS A 57 6.81 -12.51 7.91
C HIS A 57 6.61 -11.02 8.15
N ASP A 58 6.43 -10.27 7.07
CA ASP A 58 6.38 -8.81 7.09
C ASP A 58 5.36 -8.24 6.08
N CYS A 59 5.01 -6.97 6.30
CA CYS A 59 4.15 -6.23 5.40
C CYS A 59 4.98 -5.67 4.25
N TYR A 60 4.52 -5.85 3.02
CA TYR A 60 5.19 -5.35 1.82
C TYR A 60 4.52 -4.11 1.23
N LEU A 61 3.21 -3.96 1.43
CA LEU A 61 2.48 -2.72 1.12
C LEU A 61 1.35 -2.58 2.14
N HIS A 62 1.17 -1.39 2.69
CA HIS A 62 0.02 -1.08 3.55
C HIS A 62 -0.52 0.30 3.20
N ILE A 63 -1.79 0.31 2.78
CA ILE A 63 -2.55 1.51 2.46
C ILE A 63 -3.79 1.56 3.35
N ASP A 64 -4.02 2.72 3.96
CA ASP A 64 -5.29 3.04 4.61
C ASP A 64 -6.08 4.08 3.81
N ILE A 65 -7.40 4.11 4.00
CA ILE A 65 -8.21 5.30 3.68
C ILE A 65 -8.81 5.82 4.97
N LYS A 66 -8.54 7.08 5.32
CA LYS A 66 -9.05 7.71 6.54
C LYS A 66 -10.43 8.35 6.31
N GLU A 67 -11.09 8.74 7.40
CA GLU A 67 -12.46 9.28 7.37
C GLU A 67 -12.59 10.57 6.53
N ASP A 68 -11.51 11.35 6.42
CA ASP A 68 -11.42 12.53 5.56
C ASP A 68 -11.31 12.19 4.05
N GLY A 69 -11.21 10.91 3.71
CA GLY A 69 -11.08 10.40 2.36
C GLY A 69 -9.65 10.44 1.81
N LYS A 70 -8.64 10.71 2.64
CA LYS A 70 -7.23 10.65 2.24
C LYS A 70 -6.70 9.22 2.28
N ILE A 71 -5.82 8.93 1.34
CA ILE A 71 -5.10 7.66 1.23
C ILE A 71 -3.78 7.81 1.99
N TRP A 72 -3.52 6.90 2.91
CA TRP A 72 -2.28 6.91 3.69
C TRP A 72 -1.44 5.70 3.30
N ILE A 73 -0.27 5.94 2.72
CA ILE A 73 0.73 4.89 2.50
C ILE A 73 1.48 4.71 3.81
N GLN A 74 1.20 3.63 4.53
CA GLN A 74 1.84 3.31 5.81
C GLN A 74 3.19 2.62 5.60
N TYR A 75 3.31 1.84 4.53
CA TYR A 75 4.53 1.18 4.13
C TYR A 75 4.51 0.88 2.63
N ASN A 76 5.63 1.09 1.93
CA ASN A 76 5.81 0.73 0.54
C ASN A 76 7.15 -0.01 0.38
N GLY A 77 7.10 -1.31 0.10
CA GLY A 77 8.27 -2.16 -0.12
C GLY A 77 8.69 -2.26 -1.58
N PHE A 78 8.00 -1.58 -2.51
CA PHE A 78 8.39 -1.51 -3.91
C PHE A 78 9.47 -0.45 -4.12
N ASP A 79 10.36 -0.65 -5.08
CA ASP A 79 11.42 0.31 -5.45
C ASP A 79 10.90 1.49 -6.30
N ARG A 80 9.62 1.83 -6.17
CA ARG A 80 8.95 2.92 -6.89
C ARG A 80 7.88 3.56 -6.01
N ASP A 81 7.67 4.85 -6.19
CA ASP A 81 6.54 5.56 -5.65
C ASP A 81 5.25 5.15 -6.38
N MET A 82 4.09 5.47 -5.79
CA MET A 82 2.78 5.07 -6.32
C MET A 82 2.01 6.20 -7.00
N GLU A 83 2.64 7.38 -7.15
CA GLU A 83 2.00 8.58 -7.66
C GLU A 83 1.41 8.38 -9.06
N GLU A 84 2.18 7.78 -9.98
CA GLU A 84 1.75 7.50 -11.35
C GLU A 84 0.61 6.47 -11.37
N GLU A 85 0.73 5.35 -10.65
CA GLU A 85 -0.33 4.35 -10.60
C GLU A 85 -1.63 4.88 -9.96
N PHE A 86 -1.51 5.76 -8.98
CA PHE A 86 -2.67 6.40 -8.35
C PHE A 86 -3.37 7.34 -9.33
N GLU A 87 -2.64 8.17 -10.08
CA GLU A 87 -3.21 9.01 -11.12
C GLU A 87 -3.92 8.18 -12.21
N GLU A 88 -3.30 7.09 -12.67
CA GLU A 88 -3.90 6.17 -13.65
C GLU A 88 -5.20 5.52 -13.13
N LEU A 89 -5.29 5.28 -11.83
CA LEU A 89 -6.49 4.78 -11.15
C LEU A 89 -7.49 5.89 -10.78
N GLY A 90 -7.18 7.15 -11.13
CA GLY A 90 -8.02 8.31 -10.90
C GLY A 90 -8.07 8.79 -9.45
N ILE A 91 -7.00 8.53 -8.69
CA ILE A 91 -6.75 9.09 -7.35
C ILE A 91 -6.00 10.41 -7.52
N ASP A 92 -6.45 11.46 -6.84
CA ASP A 92 -5.73 12.74 -6.81
C ASP A 92 -4.53 12.63 -5.87
N ASN A 93 -3.33 12.95 -6.35
CA ASN A 93 -2.11 12.94 -5.53
C ASN A 93 -2.19 13.89 -4.31
N ASN A 94 -3.02 14.94 -4.37
CA ASN A 94 -3.28 15.80 -3.19
C ASN A 94 -4.02 15.09 -2.05
N ASP A 95 -4.62 13.93 -2.33
CA ASP A 95 -5.28 13.09 -1.33
C ASP A 95 -4.36 12.02 -0.75
N VAL A 96 -3.10 11.95 -1.20
CA VAL A 96 -2.13 10.94 -0.78
C VAL A 96 -1.26 11.50 0.34
N VAL A 97 -1.13 10.72 1.41
CA VAL A 97 -0.30 11.03 2.57
C VAL A 97 0.75 9.94 2.72
N LEU A 98 2.03 10.34 2.76
CA LEU A 98 3.14 9.46 3.10
C LEU A 98 3.14 9.23 4.62
N GLY A 99 2.38 8.22 5.06
CA GLY A 99 2.12 7.91 6.47
C GLY A 99 3.37 7.46 7.23
N PHE A 100 4.35 6.88 6.54
CA PHE A 100 5.64 6.48 7.12
C PHE A 100 6.57 7.65 7.47
N TYR A 101 6.28 8.88 7.02
CA TYR A 101 6.99 10.08 7.45
C TYR A 101 6.32 10.73 8.66
N SER A 102 7.10 11.42 9.50
CA SER A 102 6.51 12.28 10.52
C SER A 102 5.79 13.47 9.88
N GLU A 103 4.85 14.07 10.60
CA GLU A 103 4.14 15.27 10.13
C GLU A 103 5.12 16.40 9.79
N SER A 104 6.08 16.68 10.67
CA SER A 104 7.12 17.68 10.43
C SER A 104 7.95 17.40 9.18
N TYR A 105 8.20 16.14 8.85
CA TYR A 105 8.93 15.77 7.64
C TYR A 105 8.08 15.97 6.40
N ARG A 106 6.79 15.62 6.46
CA ARG A 106 5.85 15.90 5.36
C ARG A 106 5.73 17.38 5.05
N GLU A 107 5.67 18.24 6.07
CA GLU A 107 5.62 19.70 5.89
C GLU A 107 6.88 20.22 5.15
N MET A 108 8.06 19.67 5.46
CA MET A 108 9.30 20.04 4.76
C MET A 108 9.33 19.63 3.28
N LEU A 109 8.62 18.58 2.87
CA LEU A 109 8.54 18.15 1.46
C LEU A 109 7.69 19.07 0.58
N THR A 110 6.85 19.90 1.19
CA THR A 110 5.92 20.81 0.49
C THR A 110 6.48 22.23 0.26
N LEU A 111 7.72 22.48 0.68
CA LEU A 111 8.47 23.74 0.49
C LEU A 111 9.34 23.69 -0.76
#